data_AF-A0A964BME7-F1
#
_entry.id   AF-A0A964BME7-F1
#
_cell.length_a   1.000
_cell.length_b   1.000
_cell.length_c   1.000
_cell.angle_alpha   90.00
_cell.angle_beta   90.00
_cell.angle_gamma   90.00
#
_symmetry.space_group_name_H-M   'P 1'
#
loop_
_entity.id
_entity.type
_entity.pdbx_description
1 polymer ?
#
loop_
_entity_poly.entity_id
_entity_poly.type
_entity_poly.pdbx_seq_one_letter_code
_entity_poly.pdbx_strand_id
1 'polypeptide(L)' 'MKNQSNNDRVIQFLCQPQGGRNYLLNALNSSSESEFIDALHNVIDAMNQDYDLKISLKSDR' A
#
# COMPACT_ATOMS: atom_id res chain seq x y z
N MET A 1 -22.60 9.87 9.31
CA MET A 1 -21.98 9.17 8.16
C MET A 1 -21.11 8.07 8.74
N LYS A 2 -21.51 6.79 8.59
CA LYS A 2 -20.84 5.66 9.26
C LYS A 2 -19.73 5.09 8.38
N ASN A 3 -18.51 5.07 8.92
CA ASN A 3 -17.41 4.14 8.65
C ASN A 3 -17.01 3.90 7.18
N GLN A 4 -16.31 4.86 6.55
CA GLN A 4 -15.28 4.51 5.56
C GLN A 4 -14.05 4.00 6.32
N SER A 5 -14.16 2.75 6.80
CA SER A 5 -13.14 2.09 7.59
C SER A 5 -11.99 1.65 6.68
N ASN A 6 -10.92 2.45 6.59
CA ASN A 6 -9.49 2.11 6.48
C ASN A 6 -9.00 0.96 5.58
N ASN A 7 -9.86 0.27 4.82
CA ASN A 7 -9.54 -0.79 3.86
C ASN A 7 -8.94 -0.25 2.56
N ASP A 8 -8.81 1.08 2.47
CA ASP A 8 -8.55 1.80 1.26
C ASP A 8 -7.11 2.27 1.13
N ARG A 9 -6.13 1.97 2.02
CA ARG A 9 -4.78 2.55 1.84
C ARG A 9 -3.93 1.80 0.84
N VAL A 10 -3.94 0.46 0.84
CA VAL A 10 -3.31 -0.32 -0.24
C VAL A 10 -3.98 -0.01 -1.58
N ILE A 11 -5.31 0.06 -1.60
CA ILE A 11 -6.06 0.44 -2.80
C ILE A 11 -5.76 1.89 -3.18
N GLN A 12 -5.68 2.82 -2.22
CA GLN A 12 -5.28 4.20 -2.48
C GLN A 12 -3.89 4.24 -3.05
N PHE A 13 -2.89 3.58 -2.45
CA PHE A 13 -1.51 3.51 -2.95
C PHE A 13 -1.47 3.01 -4.40
N LEU A 14 -2.08 1.85 -4.66
CA LEU A 14 -2.10 1.25 -6.00
C LEU A 14 -2.90 2.08 -7.02
N CYS A 15 -3.99 2.71 -6.59
CA CYS A 15 -4.89 3.51 -7.42
C CYS A 15 -4.64 5.04 -7.31
N GLN A 16 -3.53 5.48 -6.72
CA GLN A 16 -3.25 6.92 -6.62
C GLN A 16 -3.20 7.51 -8.02
N PRO A 17 -3.66 8.76 -8.22
CA PRO A 17 -3.54 9.43 -9.52
C PRO A 17 -2.11 9.51 -10.04
N GLN A 18 -1.13 9.49 -9.11
CA GLN A 18 0.30 9.50 -9.39
C GLN A 18 0.87 8.08 -9.65
N GLY A 19 0.03 7.05 -9.50
CA GLY A 19 0.24 5.71 -10.03
C GLY A 19 1.14 4.81 -9.19
N GLY A 20 0.76 4.40 -7.99
CA GLY A 20 1.50 3.34 -7.27
C GLY A 20 1.59 2.03 -8.07
N ARG A 21 0.55 1.72 -8.87
CA ARG A 21 0.63 0.66 -9.90
C ARG A 21 1.70 0.95 -10.96
N ASN A 22 1.78 2.18 -11.46
CA ASN A 22 2.80 2.56 -12.45
C ASN A 22 4.19 2.60 -11.83
N TYR A 23 4.31 2.97 -10.56
CA TYR A 23 5.56 2.96 -9.80
C TYR A 23 6.10 1.53 -9.67
N LEU A 24 5.25 0.56 -9.28
CA LEU A 24 5.61 -0.87 -9.29
C LEU A 24 5.97 -1.37 -10.68
N LEU A 25 5.18 -1.02 -11.70
CA LEU A 25 5.44 -1.43 -13.08
C LEU A 25 6.74 -0.83 -13.62
N ASN A 26 7.06 0.41 -13.26
CA ASN A 26 8.31 1.06 -13.66
C ASN A 26 9.50 0.42 -12.94
N ALA A 27 9.37 0.13 -11.65
CA ALA A 27 10.41 -0.54 -10.88
C ALA A 27 10.70 -1.96 -11.42
N LEU A 28 9.65 -2.71 -11.79
CA LEU A 28 9.75 -4.01 -12.45
C LEU A 28 10.43 -3.95 -13.82
N ASN A 29 10.24 -2.86 -14.56
CA ASN A 29 10.86 -2.64 -15.85
C ASN A 29 12.23 -1.93 -15.76
N SER A 30 12.67 -1.55 -14.55
CA SER A 30 13.98 -0.94 -14.35
C SER A 30 15.06 -2.01 -14.41
N SER A 31 16.27 -1.60 -14.83
CA SER A 31 17.46 -2.45 -14.71
C SER A 31 18.07 -2.44 -13.30
N SER A 32 17.41 -1.79 -12.33
CA SER A 32 17.90 -1.57 -10.97
C SER A 32 17.14 -2.45 -9.98
N GLU A 33 17.82 -3.46 -9.44
CA GLU A 33 17.27 -4.31 -8.37
C GLU A 33 16.85 -3.48 -7.15
N SER A 34 17.60 -2.42 -6.83
CA SER A 34 17.28 -1.52 -5.71
C SER A 34 15.93 -0.83 -5.90
N GLU A 35 15.63 -0.33 -7.10
CA GLU A 35 14.35 0.33 -7.37
C GLU A 35 13.18 -0.63 -7.23
N PHE A 36 13.37 -1.88 -7.64
CA PHE A 36 12.37 -2.94 -7.46
C PHE A 36 12.14 -3.29 -5.99
N ILE A 37 13.22 -3.46 -5.22
CA ILE A 37 13.13 -3.77 -3.78
C ILE A 37 12.46 -2.61 -3.01
N ASP A 38 12.82 -1.36 -3.30
CA ASP A 38 12.21 -0.19 -2.67
C ASP A 38 10.71 -0.09 -2.99
N ALA A 39 10.32 -0.37 -4.24
CA ALA A 39 8.91 -0.41 -4.61
C ALA A 39 8.13 -1.50 -3.87
N LEU A 40 8.75 -2.66 -3.65
CA LEU A 40 8.18 -3.78 -2.90
C LEU A 40 8.02 -3.44 -1.41
N HIS A 41 9.02 -2.83 -0.80
CA HIS A 41 8.98 -2.40 0.60
C HIS A 41 7.83 -1.42 0.84
N ASN A 42 7.66 -0.44 -0.07
CA ASN A 42 6.56 0.53 0.02
C ASN A 42 5.17 -0.13 -0.03
N VAL A 43 4.99 -1.19 -0.82
CA VAL A 43 3.72 -1.95 -0.85
C VAL A 43 3.51 -2.73 0.43
N ILE A 44 4.55 -3.41 0.93
CA ILE A 44 4.49 -4.19 2.17
C ILE A 44 4.16 -3.27 3.35
N ASP A 45 4.77 -2.08 3.42
CA ASP A 45 4.48 -1.10 4.46
C ASP A 45 3.03 -0.61 4.40
N ALA A 46 2.51 -0.34 3.20
CA ALA A 46 1.10 0.02 3.02
C ALA A 46 0.17 -1.12 3.47
N MET A 47 0.52 -2.38 3.17
CA MET A 47 -0.23 -3.56 3.61
C MET A 47 -0.20 -3.75 5.13
N ASN A 48 0.98 -3.59 5.76
CA ASN A 48 1.14 -3.73 7.20
C ASN A 48 0.38 -2.64 7.96
N GLN A 49 0.38 -1.41 7.47
CA GLN A 49 -0.41 -0.33 8.05
C GLN A 49 -1.92 -0.61 7.97
N ASP A 50 -2.40 -1.17 6.86
CA ASP A 50 -3.81 -1.58 6.72
C ASP A 50 -4.15 -2.77 7.64
N TYR A 51 -3.19 -3.66 7.88
CA TYR A 51 -3.36 -4.79 8.79
C TYR A 51 -3.40 -4.35 10.27
N ASP A 52 -2.48 -3.48 10.69
CA ASP A 52 -2.44 -2.94 12.06
C ASP A 52 -3.71 -2.13 12.39
N LEU A 53 -4.21 -1.35 11.42
CA LEU A 53 -5.47 -0.63 11.58
C LEU A 53 -6.66 -1.59 11.77
N LYS A 54 -6.69 -2.73 11.07
CA LYS A 54 -7.75 -3.74 11.23
C LYS A 54 -7.69 -4.45 12.58
N ILE A 55 -6.49 -4.74 13.08
CA ILE A 55 -6.31 -5.35 14.39
C ILE A 55 -6.71 -4.36 15.49
N SER A 56 -6.26 -3.11 15.40
CA SER A 56 -6.60 -2.06 16.37
C SER A 56 -8.12 -1.80 16.43
N LEU A 57 -8.81 -1.73 15.29
CA LEU A 57 -10.28 -1.58 15.24
C LEU A 57 -11.07 -2.79 15.77
N LYS A 58 -10.47 -3.98 15.82
CA LYS A 58 -11.07 -5.18 16.43
C LYS A 58 -10.87 -5.25 17.93
N SER A 59 -9.83 -4.61 18.47
CA SER A 59 -9.48 -4.68 19.89
C SER A 59 -10.28 -3.71 20.77
N ASP A 60 -10.92 -2.69 20.18
CA ASP A 60 -11.81 -1.73 20.87
C ASP A 60 -13.30 -2.16 20.87
N ARG A 61 -13.61 -3.40 20.45
CA ARG A 61 -14.95 -3.99 20.48
C ARG A 61 -15.01 -5.18 21.44
#